data_AF-A0A5J4V6P0-F1
#
_entry.id   AF-A0A5J4V6P0-F1
#
_cell.length_a   1.000
_cell.length_b   1.000
_cell.length_c   1.000
_cell.angle_alpha   90.00
_cell.angle_beta   90.00
_cell.angle_gamma   90.00
#
_symmetry.space_group_name_H-M   'P 1'
#
loop_
_entity.id
_entity.type
_entity.pdbx_description
1 polymer ?
#
loop_
_entity_poly.entity_id
_entity_poly.type
_entity_poly.pdbx_seq_one_letter_code
_entity_poly.pdbx_strand_id
1 'polypeptide(L)'
;MTICFIQLKKIVKYGPDLYYRSQLSALTFDVCHIYAEYYSDEMEQMNVDTMFKFMTFNKIILVFALAALSFGRLYQGNRIIARASTGNIYYDAEFQNKKGKLTVDMKGWDDSTYVPHFKSIDNYTAIAEGAKETDANFQSVEDATFATLKTSVALTADELKCAVVKDAHDEGLYSLLGYSAYYQGKADIAPSITHLIKAGVSEYTIKNPIKQFTDDPTFKETTTVTQTCAGGSTYLITYSTNFNGLVDTSCIPNTVVPEDASKCASGDLSPVLKGYKLGEIFGLDTTTLKKLIQRFGAVLITTEEDGEDAYINVIGWKKEGEVEFWIYTYTING
;
A
#
# COMPACT_ATOMS: atom_id res chain seq x y z
N MET A 1 15.93 3.21 -5.96
CA MET A 1 15.04 4.31 -5.54
C MET A 1 13.93 3.69 -4.68
N THR A 2 13.27 4.44 -3.81
CA THR A 2 12.34 3.91 -2.79
C THR A 2 11.04 4.74 -2.80
N ILE A 3 9.88 4.11 -2.58
CA ILE A 3 8.55 4.68 -2.37
C ILE A 3 8.19 4.32 -0.92
N CYS A 4 7.57 5.22 -0.15
CA CYS A 4 7.34 4.99 1.28
C CYS A 4 5.89 4.57 1.57
N PHE A 5 5.72 3.43 2.23
CA PHE A 5 4.50 2.92 2.86
C PHE A 5 4.61 3.15 4.38
N ILE A 6 3.54 3.45 5.11
CA ILE A 6 3.59 3.56 6.58
C ILE A 6 2.37 2.87 7.20
N GLN A 7 2.62 1.85 8.01
CA GLN A 7 1.64 1.31 8.93
C GLN A 7 1.88 1.89 10.34
N LEU A 8 0.97 2.73 10.86
CA LEU A 8 1.04 3.17 12.26
C LEU A 8 0.16 2.27 13.13
N LYS A 9 0.75 1.30 13.83
CA LYS A 9 0.04 0.56 14.90
C LYS A 9 0.21 1.24 16.26
N LYS A 10 -0.91 1.45 16.96
CA LYS A 10 -0.95 1.92 18.35
C LYS A 10 -0.47 0.80 19.29
N ILE A 11 0.79 0.91 19.74
CA ILE A 11 1.29 0.06 20.83
C ILE A 11 0.58 0.47 22.13
N VAL A 12 -0.33 -0.36 22.62
CA VAL A 12 -0.84 -0.34 24.00
C VAL A 12 0.34 -0.61 24.94
N LYS A 13 0.51 0.19 25.99
CA LYS A 13 1.60 0.09 26.95
C LYS A 13 1.66 -1.33 27.54
N TYR A 14 2.69 -2.09 27.17
CA TYR A 14 3.15 -3.23 27.94
C TYR A 14 4.62 -3.01 28.30
N GLY A 15 5.06 -3.58 29.43
CA GLY A 15 6.35 -3.33 30.05
C GLY A 15 7.58 -3.59 29.15
N PRO A 16 8.80 -3.25 29.62
CA PRO A 16 10.02 -3.23 28.81
C PRO A 16 10.37 -4.55 28.09
N ASP A 17 9.91 -5.70 28.59
CA ASP A 17 10.11 -7.01 27.94
C ASP A 17 9.17 -7.29 26.75
N LEU A 18 8.14 -6.47 26.53
CA LEU A 18 7.17 -6.62 25.43
C LEU A 18 7.45 -5.68 24.24
N TYR A 19 8.40 -4.74 24.38
CA TYR A 19 8.82 -3.83 23.31
C TYR A 19 9.56 -4.54 22.16
N TYR A 20 10.28 -5.62 22.46
CA TYR A 20 10.91 -6.49 21.46
C TYR A 20 9.89 -7.40 20.74
N ARG A 21 8.82 -7.81 21.44
CA ARG A 21 7.75 -8.64 20.87
C ARG A 21 6.91 -7.90 19.81
N SER A 22 6.74 -6.57 19.93
CA SER A 22 5.94 -5.79 18.98
C SER A 22 6.67 -5.40 17.70
N GLN A 23 8.02 -5.37 17.70
CA GLN A 23 8.79 -5.24 16.45
C GLN A 23 8.87 -6.58 15.70
N LEU A 24 8.95 -7.69 16.44
CA LEU A 24 8.80 -9.00 15.81
C LEU A 24 7.44 -9.16 15.17
N SER A 25 6.34 -8.76 15.83
CA SER A 25 4.98 -8.91 15.30
C SER A 25 4.65 -7.98 14.13
N ALA A 26 5.54 -7.10 13.66
CA ALA A 26 5.32 -6.25 12.49
C ALA A 26 5.99 -6.82 11.24
N LEU A 27 7.13 -7.51 11.38
CA LEU A 27 7.90 -8.07 10.25
C LEU A 27 7.77 -9.59 10.14
N THR A 28 7.52 -10.30 11.25
CA THR A 28 6.84 -11.60 11.14
C THR A 28 5.41 -11.43 10.65
N PHE A 29 4.83 -10.21 10.67
CA PHE A 29 3.49 -9.97 10.15
C PHE A 29 3.42 -10.21 8.64
N ASP A 30 4.40 -9.83 7.82
CA ASP A 30 4.30 -10.02 6.35
C ASP A 30 4.45 -11.50 5.93
N VAL A 31 5.38 -12.23 6.54
CA VAL A 31 5.50 -13.68 6.32
C VAL A 31 4.30 -14.39 6.96
N CYS A 32 3.89 -14.04 8.19
CA CYS A 32 2.72 -14.63 8.84
C CYS A 32 1.38 -14.20 8.23
N HIS A 33 1.26 -13.08 7.49
CA HIS A 33 0.02 -12.70 6.79
C HIS A 33 -0.12 -13.50 5.51
N ILE A 34 0.98 -13.72 4.77
CA ILE A 34 1.01 -14.67 3.64
C ILE A 34 0.60 -16.07 4.13
N TYR A 35 1.01 -16.46 5.34
CA TYR A 35 0.55 -17.72 5.96
C TYR A 35 -0.88 -17.65 6.56
N ALA A 36 -1.34 -16.51 7.08
CA ALA A 36 -2.66 -16.36 7.71
C ALA A 36 -3.80 -16.14 6.70
N GLU A 37 -3.56 -15.48 5.56
CA GLU A 37 -4.52 -15.39 4.45
C GLU A 37 -4.79 -16.79 3.86
N TYR A 38 -3.76 -17.64 3.76
CA TYR A 38 -3.93 -19.04 3.36
C TYR A 38 -4.81 -19.86 4.34
N TYR A 39 -4.83 -19.46 5.63
CA TYR A 39 -5.68 -20.07 6.66
C TYR A 39 -7.13 -19.55 6.64
N SER A 40 -7.37 -18.35 6.07
CA SER A 40 -8.70 -17.72 6.00
C SER A 40 -9.61 -18.39 4.95
N ASP A 41 -9.03 -18.85 3.83
CA ASP A 41 -9.77 -19.47 2.73
C ASP A 41 -10.45 -20.80 3.12
N GLU A 42 -10.03 -21.46 4.20
CA GLU A 42 -10.67 -22.69 4.70
C GLU A 42 -11.81 -22.44 5.71
N MET A 43 -12.07 -21.19 6.14
CA MET A 43 -13.07 -20.87 7.17
C MET A 43 -14.38 -20.22 6.67
N GLU A 44 -14.54 -19.98 5.37
CA GLU A 44 -15.82 -19.50 4.80
C GLU A 44 -16.81 -20.63 4.48
N GLN A 45 -17.24 -21.38 5.50
CA GLN A 45 -18.51 -22.13 5.45
C GLN A 45 -19.25 -22.02 6.79
N MET A 46 -19.69 -20.81 7.14
CA MET A 46 -20.76 -20.62 8.13
C MET A 46 -21.80 -19.60 7.66
N ASN A 47 -22.74 -20.13 6.88
CA ASN A 47 -24.19 -19.88 6.92
C ASN A 47 -24.68 -18.45 7.23
N VAL A 48 -24.78 -17.63 6.18
CA VAL A 48 -25.25 -16.22 6.18
C VAL A 48 -26.79 -16.10 6.05
N ASP A 49 -27.54 -17.21 6.16
CA ASP A 49 -28.98 -17.23 5.82
C ASP A 49 -29.95 -16.69 6.89
N THR A 50 -29.47 -16.05 7.96
CA THR A 50 -30.36 -15.56 9.04
C THR A 50 -30.17 -14.08 9.42
N MET A 51 -29.86 -13.19 8.46
CA MET A 51 -29.73 -11.76 8.78
C MET A 51 -30.43 -10.76 7.85
N PHE A 52 -31.43 -11.18 7.06
CA PHE A 52 -32.25 -10.24 6.27
C PHE A 52 -33.75 -10.48 6.38
N LYS A 53 -34.31 -10.03 7.52
CA LYS A 53 -35.72 -9.62 7.61
C LYS A 53 -35.81 -8.42 8.53
N PHE A 54 -35.74 -7.21 7.97
CA PHE A 54 -36.46 -6.00 8.36
C PHE A 54 -35.73 -4.79 7.76
N MET A 55 -36.28 -4.22 6.68
CA MET A 55 -36.52 -2.77 6.53
C MET A 55 -37.02 -2.46 5.12
N THR A 56 -38.33 -2.24 5.03
CA THR A 56 -39.00 -1.66 3.87
C THR A 56 -38.68 -0.16 3.85
N PHE A 57 -37.82 0.31 2.93
CA PHE A 57 -37.57 1.75 2.77
C PHE A 57 -38.22 2.30 1.50
N ASN A 58 -38.88 3.43 1.72
CA ASN A 58 -39.61 4.23 0.74
C ASN A 58 -38.79 4.53 -0.51
N LYS A 59 -39.37 4.17 -1.66
CA LYS A 59 -39.06 4.76 -2.96
C LYS A 59 -39.60 6.20 -2.97
N ILE A 60 -38.90 7.11 -3.66
CA ILE A 60 -39.20 8.55 -3.90
C ILE A 60 -38.20 9.51 -3.19
N ILE A 61 -36.92 9.48 -3.62
CA ILE A 61 -36.00 10.63 -3.83
C ILE A 61 -34.99 10.16 -4.90
N LEU A 62 -35.36 10.01 -6.19
CA LEU A 62 -35.22 11.01 -7.26
C LEU A 62 -33.93 11.88 -7.14
N VAL A 63 -32.76 11.43 -7.63
CA VAL A 63 -32.30 11.32 -9.05
C VAL A 63 -31.60 12.58 -9.64
N PHE A 64 -31.21 13.61 -8.86
CA PHE A 64 -30.51 14.78 -9.50
C PHE A 64 -29.26 15.40 -8.85
N ALA A 65 -28.58 14.80 -7.85
CA ALA A 65 -27.43 15.49 -7.23
C ALA A 65 -26.19 14.70 -6.77
N LEU A 66 -26.11 13.36 -6.85
CA LEU A 66 -24.97 12.61 -6.26
C LEU A 66 -23.98 11.98 -7.24
N ALA A 67 -24.03 12.31 -8.53
CA ALA A 67 -23.04 11.88 -9.53
C ALA A 67 -21.91 12.92 -9.77
N ALA A 68 -21.81 13.97 -8.95
CA ALA A 68 -20.87 15.08 -9.15
C ALA A 68 -19.91 15.36 -7.97
N LEU A 69 -19.88 14.55 -6.89
CA LEU A 69 -19.06 14.85 -5.71
C LEU A 69 -18.42 13.63 -5.02
N SER A 70 -18.24 12.51 -5.71
CA SER A 70 -17.33 11.43 -5.25
C SER A 70 -15.87 11.66 -5.70
N PHE A 71 -15.59 12.77 -6.38
CA PHE A 71 -14.21 13.23 -6.64
C PHE A 71 -13.49 13.42 -5.30
N GLY A 72 -12.33 12.76 -5.14
CA GLY A 72 -11.57 12.69 -3.90
C GLY A 72 -11.55 14.02 -3.15
N ARG A 73 -12.28 14.09 -2.04
CA ARG A 73 -12.24 15.28 -1.19
C ARG A 73 -10.89 15.28 -0.49
N LEU A 74 -10.07 16.29 -0.80
CA LEU A 74 -8.96 16.68 0.07
C LEU A 74 -9.56 17.04 1.42
N TYR A 75 -9.44 16.15 2.38
CA TYR A 75 -9.98 16.37 3.72
C TYR A 75 -8.91 17.10 4.55
N GLN A 76 -9.31 18.16 5.25
CA GLN A 76 -8.48 18.79 6.27
C GLN A 76 -8.87 18.16 7.62
N GLY A 77 -8.08 17.22 8.13
CA GLY A 77 -8.46 16.42 9.30
C GLY A 77 -7.30 16.06 10.25
N ASN A 78 -7.54 16.34 11.54
CA ASN A 78 -6.97 15.84 12.81
C ASN A 78 -5.43 15.77 13.06
N ARG A 79 -5.04 16.00 14.33
CA ARG A 79 -3.65 15.92 14.84
C ARG A 79 -3.16 14.46 14.81
N ILE A 80 -2.24 14.16 13.90
CA ILE A 80 -1.47 12.90 13.92
C ILE A 80 -0.60 12.89 15.19
N ILE A 81 -0.79 11.90 16.07
CA ILE A 81 0.00 11.77 17.31
C ILE A 81 1.37 11.19 16.97
N ALA A 82 2.36 12.07 16.85
CA ALA A 82 3.74 11.73 16.55
C ALA A 82 4.44 10.98 17.71
N ARG A 83 5.22 9.95 17.36
CA ARG A 83 6.22 9.32 18.26
C ARG A 83 7.62 9.72 17.80
N ALA A 84 8.66 9.44 18.59
CA ALA A 84 10.03 9.70 18.17
C ALA A 84 10.40 8.79 16.98
N SER A 85 10.72 9.40 15.85
CA SER A 85 11.12 8.71 14.62
C SER A 85 12.59 8.32 14.65
N THR A 86 12.92 7.14 14.12
CA THR A 86 14.32 6.77 13.87
C THR A 86 14.89 7.46 12.63
N GLY A 87 14.03 8.07 11.80
CA GLY A 87 14.42 8.67 10.52
C GLY A 87 14.94 7.65 9.50
N ASN A 88 14.70 6.36 9.73
CA ASN A 88 15.14 5.26 8.87
C ASN A 88 13.95 4.68 8.11
N ILE A 89 14.15 4.46 6.81
CA ILE A 89 13.23 3.71 5.96
C ILE A 89 13.71 2.27 5.90
N TYR A 90 12.87 1.35 6.32
CA TYR A 90 13.07 -0.10 6.31
C TYR A 90 12.50 -0.68 5.02
N TYR A 91 13.15 -1.67 4.41
CA TYR A 91 12.65 -2.30 3.20
C TYR A 91 13.29 -3.68 3.04
N ASP A 92 12.62 -4.57 2.34
CA ASP A 92 13.19 -5.87 2.04
C ASP A 92 14.31 -5.73 1.01
N ALA A 93 15.48 -6.26 1.34
CA ALA A 93 16.57 -6.36 0.37
C ALA A 93 16.33 -7.41 -0.70
N GLU A 94 15.33 -8.26 -0.49
CA GLU A 94 15.14 -9.53 -1.18
C GLU A 94 15.07 -9.41 -2.69
N PHE A 95 15.48 -10.51 -3.31
CA PHE A 95 15.70 -10.62 -4.74
C PHE A 95 14.62 -11.53 -5.33
N GLN A 96 13.59 -10.94 -5.93
CA GLN A 96 12.89 -11.66 -6.99
C GLN A 96 13.91 -11.87 -8.11
N ASN A 97 14.00 -13.07 -8.67
CA ASN A 97 14.69 -13.23 -9.95
C ASN A 97 13.71 -12.91 -11.09
N LYS A 98 14.23 -12.66 -12.30
CA LYS A 98 13.46 -12.25 -13.50
C LYS A 98 12.33 -13.21 -13.94
N LYS A 99 12.06 -14.31 -13.22
CA LYS A 99 11.07 -15.34 -13.56
C LYS A 99 9.89 -15.42 -12.58
N GLY A 100 9.64 -14.38 -11.79
CA GLY A 100 8.53 -14.41 -10.83
C GLY A 100 8.81 -15.26 -9.58
N LYS A 101 10.05 -15.71 -9.37
CA LYS A 101 10.43 -16.50 -8.19
C LYS A 101 11.05 -15.59 -7.14
N LEU A 102 10.38 -15.47 -6.00
CA LEU A 102 10.87 -14.77 -4.81
C LEU A 102 11.63 -15.76 -3.92
N THR A 103 12.74 -15.33 -3.33
CA THR A 103 13.46 -16.14 -2.34
C THR A 103 13.76 -15.29 -1.11
N VAL A 104 13.16 -15.68 0.01
CA VAL A 104 13.40 -15.15 1.35
C VAL A 104 14.47 -16.04 1.98
N ASP A 105 15.64 -15.49 2.33
CA ASP A 105 16.65 -16.26 3.08
C ASP A 105 16.66 -15.79 4.53
N MET A 106 16.15 -16.64 5.40
CA MET A 106 16.03 -16.38 6.83
C MET A 106 17.32 -16.75 7.60
N LYS A 107 18.43 -17.01 6.90
CA LYS A 107 19.69 -17.31 7.55
C LYS A 107 20.12 -16.18 8.49
N GLY A 108 20.31 -16.52 9.76
CA GLY A 108 20.72 -15.58 10.80
C GLY A 108 19.57 -14.81 11.43
N TRP A 109 18.33 -15.12 11.05
CA TRP A 109 17.15 -14.66 11.77
C TRP A 109 16.97 -15.59 12.98
N ASP A 110 16.88 -15.04 14.17
CA ASP A 110 16.32 -15.71 15.35
C ASP A 110 15.06 -14.98 15.80
N ASP A 111 14.41 -15.49 16.86
CA ASP A 111 13.20 -14.92 17.47
C ASP A 111 13.36 -13.45 17.96
N SER A 112 14.52 -12.82 17.76
CA SER A 112 14.86 -11.44 18.17
C SER A 112 15.66 -10.62 17.13
N THR A 113 16.08 -11.18 15.99
CA THR A 113 17.15 -10.56 15.15
C THR A 113 16.85 -10.36 13.66
N TYR A 114 15.59 -10.38 13.20
CA TYR A 114 15.36 -9.81 11.86
C TYR A 114 15.74 -8.32 11.87
N VAL A 115 16.85 -8.00 11.21
CA VAL A 115 17.28 -6.63 10.97
C VAL A 115 16.92 -6.31 9.52
N PRO A 116 15.75 -5.72 9.26
CA PRO A 116 15.41 -5.26 7.92
C PRO A 116 16.50 -4.35 7.38
N HIS A 117 16.70 -4.35 6.07
CA HIS A 117 17.57 -3.36 5.48
C HIS A 117 16.96 -1.99 5.71
N PHE A 118 17.81 -1.04 6.08
CA PHE A 118 17.34 0.32 6.32
C PHE A 118 18.28 1.34 5.69
N LYS A 119 17.72 2.50 5.41
CA LYS A 119 18.47 3.66 4.96
C LYS A 119 17.83 4.91 5.56
N SER A 120 18.67 5.79 6.11
CA SER A 120 18.20 7.09 6.58
C SER A 120 17.49 7.86 5.46
N ILE A 121 16.38 8.51 5.79
CA ILE A 121 15.61 9.37 4.86
C ILE A 121 16.52 10.48 4.29
N ASP A 122 17.43 11.00 5.11
CA ASP A 122 18.34 12.08 4.73
C ASP A 122 19.37 11.64 3.67
N ASN A 123 19.53 10.33 3.44
CA ASN A 123 20.35 9.79 2.35
C ASN A 123 19.61 9.74 1.00
N TYR A 124 18.39 10.27 0.93
CA TYR A 124 17.63 10.44 -0.30
C TYR A 124 17.48 11.93 -0.61
N THR A 125 17.73 12.30 -1.87
CA THR A 125 17.58 13.66 -2.36
C THR A 125 16.10 14.04 -2.41
N ALA A 126 15.75 15.23 -1.93
CA ALA A 126 14.41 15.78 -2.12
C ALA A 126 14.16 16.06 -3.60
N ILE A 127 13.00 15.68 -4.11
CA ILE A 127 12.62 15.89 -5.52
C ILE A 127 12.17 17.33 -5.73
N ALA A 128 11.46 17.88 -4.74
CA ALA A 128 11.11 19.29 -4.73
C ALA A 128 12.34 20.12 -4.36
N GLU A 129 13.07 20.59 -5.37
CA GLU A 129 14.23 21.46 -5.17
C GLU A 129 13.81 22.73 -4.41
N GLY A 130 14.51 23.02 -3.31
CA GLY A 130 14.30 24.22 -2.50
C GLY A 130 13.16 24.15 -1.49
N ALA A 131 12.30 23.12 -1.54
CA ALA A 131 11.25 22.93 -0.53
C ALA A 131 11.86 22.56 0.83
N LYS A 132 11.32 23.14 1.90
CA LYS A 132 11.75 22.94 3.29
C LYS A 132 10.59 22.48 4.15
N GLU A 133 10.88 21.70 5.18
CA GLU A 133 9.88 21.21 6.14
C GLU A 133 9.22 22.36 6.93
N THR A 134 9.85 23.54 6.93
CA THR A 134 9.36 24.78 7.53
C THR A 134 8.48 25.61 6.60
N ASP A 135 8.37 25.23 5.32
CA ASP A 135 7.53 25.97 4.38
C ASP A 135 6.07 25.92 4.83
N ALA A 136 5.36 27.04 4.65
CA ALA A 136 3.96 27.14 5.06
C ALA A 136 3.09 26.12 4.34
N ASN A 137 3.37 25.85 3.06
CA ASN A 137 2.59 24.95 2.23
C ASN A 137 3.52 24.11 1.35
N PHE A 138 3.13 22.86 1.13
CA PHE A 138 3.78 21.96 0.19
C PHE A 138 2.79 20.92 -0.29
N GLN A 139 2.83 20.60 -1.58
CA GLN A 139 2.05 19.53 -2.18
C GLN A 139 2.89 18.77 -3.21
N SER A 140 2.88 17.45 -3.12
CA SER A 140 3.44 16.57 -4.15
C SER A 140 2.57 16.50 -5.41
N VAL A 141 1.27 16.80 -5.27
CA VAL A 141 0.32 16.91 -6.37
C VAL A 141 -0.44 18.22 -6.19
N GLU A 142 -0.35 19.13 -7.16
CA GLU A 142 -1.06 20.41 -7.11
C GLU A 142 -2.59 20.23 -7.15
N ASP A 143 -3.32 21.00 -6.34
CA ASP A 143 -4.79 20.96 -6.22
C ASP A 143 -5.51 20.95 -7.57
N ALA A 144 -5.13 21.84 -8.49
CA ALA A 144 -5.78 21.96 -9.80
C ALA A 144 -5.58 20.72 -10.68
N THR A 145 -4.49 19.97 -10.46
CA THR A 145 -4.18 18.76 -11.22
C THR A 145 -4.82 17.53 -10.58
N PHE A 146 -4.91 17.51 -9.25
CA PHE A 146 -5.35 16.37 -8.46
C PHE A 146 -6.65 15.74 -8.99
N ALA A 147 -7.71 16.54 -9.15
CA ALA A 147 -9.01 16.05 -9.59
C ALA A 147 -9.03 15.46 -11.02
N THR A 148 -8.00 15.75 -11.82
CA THR A 148 -7.89 15.28 -13.21
C THR A 148 -6.96 14.09 -13.38
N LEU A 149 -6.18 13.72 -12.34
CA LEU A 149 -5.31 12.56 -12.41
C LEU A 149 -6.14 11.29 -12.53
N LYS A 150 -5.66 10.36 -13.36
CA LYS A 150 -6.28 9.05 -13.52
C LYS A 150 -6.34 8.25 -12.22
N THR A 151 -5.36 8.42 -11.34
CA THR A 151 -5.37 7.82 -9.99
C THR A 151 -6.54 8.31 -9.13
N SER A 152 -7.01 9.53 -9.36
CA SER A 152 -8.09 10.16 -8.59
C SER A 152 -9.49 9.86 -9.14
N VAL A 153 -9.58 9.18 -10.28
CA VAL A 153 -10.84 8.71 -10.85
C VAL A 153 -11.29 7.46 -10.09
N ALA A 154 -12.56 7.44 -9.67
CA ALA A 154 -13.14 6.30 -8.97
C ALA A 154 -13.09 5.03 -9.84
N LEU A 155 -12.72 3.91 -9.22
CA LEU A 155 -12.76 2.61 -9.87
C LEU A 155 -14.19 2.24 -10.27
N THR A 156 -14.32 1.58 -11.42
CA THR A 156 -15.61 1.08 -11.89
C THR A 156 -16.06 -0.15 -11.11
N ALA A 157 -17.36 -0.44 -11.10
CA ALA A 157 -17.89 -1.65 -10.48
C ALA A 157 -17.31 -2.95 -11.05
N ASP A 158 -16.86 -2.94 -12.32
CA ASP A 158 -16.21 -4.10 -12.94
C ASP A 158 -14.76 -4.28 -12.48
N GLU A 159 -14.03 -3.19 -12.23
CA GLU A 159 -12.68 -3.27 -11.65
C GLU A 159 -12.73 -3.76 -10.20
N LEU A 160 -13.72 -3.31 -9.42
CA LEU A 160 -13.91 -3.72 -8.03
C LEU A 160 -14.36 -5.19 -7.85
N LYS A 161 -14.72 -5.89 -8.94
CA LYS A 161 -14.94 -7.35 -8.89
C LYS A 161 -13.64 -8.13 -8.70
N CYS A 162 -12.50 -7.53 -9.01
CA CYS A 162 -11.20 -8.14 -8.75
C CYS A 162 -10.81 -7.85 -7.30
N ALA A 163 -10.88 -8.85 -6.41
CA ALA A 163 -10.69 -8.65 -4.96
C ALA A 163 -9.37 -7.94 -4.66
N VAL A 164 -8.26 -8.40 -5.26
CA VAL A 164 -6.94 -7.77 -5.07
C VAL A 164 -6.87 -6.31 -5.55
N VAL A 165 -7.63 -5.93 -6.58
CA VAL A 165 -7.72 -4.52 -7.03
C VAL A 165 -8.46 -3.71 -5.98
N LYS A 166 -9.59 -4.23 -5.48
CA LYS A 166 -10.39 -3.61 -4.44
C LYS A 166 -9.56 -3.45 -3.16
N ASP A 167 -8.87 -4.48 -2.71
CA ASP A 167 -8.05 -4.45 -1.50
C ASP A 167 -6.91 -3.44 -1.65
N ALA A 168 -6.17 -3.46 -2.77
CA ALA A 168 -5.14 -2.46 -3.03
C ALA A 168 -5.70 -1.02 -3.05
N HIS A 169 -6.95 -0.83 -3.47
CA HIS A 169 -7.61 0.47 -3.46
C HIS A 169 -8.04 0.91 -2.06
N ASP A 170 -8.65 0.01 -1.29
CA ASP A 170 -9.17 0.27 0.05
C ASP A 170 -8.05 0.43 1.09
N GLU A 171 -6.95 -0.32 0.93
CA GLU A 171 -5.71 -0.18 1.70
C GLU A 171 -4.88 1.03 1.27
N GLY A 172 -5.34 1.79 0.27
CA GLY A 172 -4.68 3.00 -0.21
C GLY A 172 -3.39 2.77 -1.02
N LEU A 173 -2.99 1.51 -1.25
CA LEU A 173 -1.82 1.14 -2.07
C LEU A 173 -1.98 1.63 -3.53
N TYR A 174 -3.16 1.52 -4.12
CA TYR A 174 -3.46 2.01 -5.46
C TYR A 174 -3.16 3.52 -5.58
N SER A 175 -3.65 4.30 -4.62
CA SER A 175 -3.41 5.74 -4.55
C SER A 175 -1.93 6.07 -4.33
N LEU A 176 -1.27 5.34 -3.43
CA LEU A 176 0.17 5.50 -3.17
C LEU A 176 0.99 5.34 -4.46
N LEU A 177 0.73 4.27 -5.20
CA LEU A 177 1.45 3.94 -6.43
C LEU A 177 1.22 4.99 -7.53
N GLY A 178 -0.03 5.40 -7.74
CA GLY A 178 -0.39 6.36 -8.78
C GLY A 178 0.16 7.77 -8.52
N TYR A 179 -0.03 8.29 -7.29
CA TYR A 179 0.52 9.60 -6.94
C TYR A 179 2.06 9.61 -6.88
N SER A 180 2.68 8.48 -6.49
CA SER A 180 4.14 8.33 -6.57
C SER A 180 4.64 8.36 -8.02
N ALA A 181 3.96 7.67 -8.94
CA ALA A 181 4.30 7.71 -10.36
C ALA A 181 4.26 9.14 -10.93
N TYR A 182 3.22 9.90 -10.55
CA TYR A 182 3.08 11.28 -10.95
C TYR A 182 4.17 12.18 -10.33
N TYR A 183 4.44 12.07 -9.02
CA TYR A 183 5.43 12.92 -8.37
C TYR A 183 6.86 12.64 -8.86
N GLN A 184 7.21 11.37 -9.02
CA GLN A 184 8.56 10.93 -9.39
C GLN A 184 8.90 11.18 -10.87
N GLY A 185 7.91 11.06 -11.76
CA GLY A 185 8.16 11.06 -13.20
C GLY A 185 7.10 11.74 -14.05
N LYS A 186 6.13 12.45 -13.44
CA LYS A 186 4.98 13.08 -14.12
C LYS A 186 4.15 12.10 -14.95
N ALA A 187 4.20 10.82 -14.59
CA ALA A 187 3.39 9.79 -15.22
C ALA A 187 1.98 9.81 -14.61
N ASP A 188 1.03 10.38 -15.32
CA ASP A 188 -0.39 10.31 -14.98
C ASP A 188 -0.95 8.95 -15.37
N ILE A 189 -1.04 8.06 -14.37
CA ILE A 189 -1.52 6.69 -14.55
C ILE A 189 -2.66 6.35 -13.61
N ALA A 190 -3.56 5.48 -14.08
CA ALA A 190 -4.34 4.62 -13.21
C ALA A 190 -3.55 3.31 -13.04
N PRO A 191 -3.04 2.95 -11.83
CA PRO A 191 -2.22 1.76 -11.67
C PRO A 191 -2.94 0.45 -12.06
N SER A 192 -2.35 -0.31 -12.99
CA SER A 192 -2.80 -1.66 -13.31
C SER A 192 -2.31 -2.65 -12.27
N ILE A 193 -3.16 -2.96 -11.30
CA ILE A 193 -2.91 -3.97 -10.26
C ILE A 193 -2.91 -5.37 -10.88
N THR A 194 -3.79 -5.63 -11.85
CA THR A 194 -3.85 -6.92 -12.56
C THR A 194 -2.57 -7.23 -13.35
N HIS A 195 -1.91 -6.21 -13.92
CA HIS A 195 -0.57 -6.35 -14.49
C HIS A 195 0.42 -6.85 -13.44
N LEU A 196 0.44 -6.24 -12.26
CA LEU A 196 1.37 -6.58 -11.18
C LEU A 196 1.14 -7.99 -10.66
N ILE A 197 -0.12 -8.43 -10.53
CA ILE A 197 -0.46 -9.81 -10.16
C ILE A 197 0.15 -10.78 -11.18
N LYS A 198 -0.08 -10.54 -12.48
CA LYS A 198 0.32 -11.47 -13.54
C LYS A 198 1.83 -11.47 -13.82
N ALA A 199 2.44 -10.30 -13.89
CA ALA A 199 3.88 -10.16 -14.12
C ALA A 199 4.71 -10.47 -12.86
N GLY A 200 4.04 -10.55 -11.71
CA GLY A 200 4.61 -10.60 -10.39
C GLY A 200 5.14 -11.94 -9.92
N VAL A 201 5.07 -12.13 -8.60
CA VAL A 201 5.50 -13.37 -7.93
C VAL A 201 4.54 -14.50 -8.28
N SER A 202 5.07 -15.56 -8.89
CA SER A 202 4.35 -16.81 -9.19
C SER A 202 4.74 -17.93 -8.23
N GLU A 203 5.85 -17.77 -7.52
CA GLU A 203 6.38 -18.75 -6.56
C GLU A 203 7.25 -18.00 -5.55
N TYR A 204 7.12 -18.35 -4.26
CA TYR A 204 8.08 -17.91 -3.24
C TYR A 204 8.71 -19.11 -2.55
N THR A 205 9.99 -18.97 -2.19
CA THR A 205 10.77 -19.98 -1.48
C THR A 205 11.38 -19.37 -0.22
N ILE A 206 11.21 -20.03 0.92
CA ILE A 206 11.83 -19.64 2.19
C ILE A 206 13.02 -20.55 2.44
N LYS A 207 14.23 -19.99 2.42
CA LYS A 207 15.47 -20.69 2.76
C LYS A 207 15.82 -20.50 4.22
N ASN A 208 16.36 -21.55 4.82
CA ASN A 208 16.79 -21.57 6.22
C ASN A 208 15.69 -21.07 7.19
N PRO A 209 14.45 -21.57 7.08
CA PRO A 209 13.34 -21.10 7.90
C PRO A 209 13.67 -21.23 9.39
N ILE A 210 13.24 -20.24 10.17
CA ILE A 210 13.33 -20.33 11.63
C ILE A 210 12.45 -21.47 12.14
N LYS A 211 12.83 -22.03 13.29
CA LYS A 211 12.22 -23.26 13.82
C LYS A 211 10.69 -23.15 13.97
N GLN A 212 10.19 -21.98 14.35
CA GLN A 212 8.77 -21.73 14.54
C GLN A 212 7.93 -22.00 13.28
N PHE A 213 8.48 -21.74 12.08
CA PHE A 213 7.80 -22.08 10.83
C PHE A 213 7.87 -23.58 10.55
N THR A 214 9.02 -24.22 10.78
CA THR A 214 9.17 -25.65 10.52
C THR A 214 8.43 -26.55 11.51
N ASP A 215 8.03 -26.01 12.67
CA ASP A 215 7.19 -26.70 13.65
C ASP A 215 5.72 -26.77 13.20
N ASP A 216 5.30 -25.97 12.21
CA ASP A 216 3.98 -26.03 11.57
C ASP A 216 3.96 -27.15 10.50
N PRO A 217 3.09 -28.16 10.61
CA PRO A 217 3.01 -29.25 9.63
C PRO A 217 2.50 -28.81 8.24
N THR A 218 1.90 -27.62 8.13
CA THR A 218 1.43 -27.04 6.87
C THR A 218 2.52 -26.24 6.16
N PHE A 219 3.65 -25.98 6.82
CA PHE A 219 4.76 -25.23 6.26
C PHE A 219 5.30 -25.91 5.00
N LYS A 220 5.37 -25.12 3.93
CA LYS A 220 6.02 -25.50 2.68
C LYS A 220 7.19 -24.55 2.46
N GLU A 221 8.36 -25.12 2.20
CA GLU A 221 9.55 -24.34 1.85
C GLU A 221 9.33 -23.55 0.55
N THR A 222 8.55 -24.10 -0.38
CA THR A 222 8.19 -23.45 -1.64
C THR A 222 6.69 -23.52 -1.86
N THR A 223 6.11 -22.38 -2.21
CA THR A 223 4.68 -22.22 -2.45
C THR A 223 4.46 -21.52 -3.78
N THR A 224 3.55 -22.05 -4.59
CA THR A 224 3.07 -21.40 -5.80
C THR A 224 2.04 -20.34 -5.44
N VAL A 225 2.16 -19.17 -6.05
CA VAL A 225 1.22 -18.06 -5.86
C VAL A 225 0.19 -18.09 -6.98
N THR A 226 -1.09 -18.07 -6.60
CA THR A 226 -2.19 -18.01 -7.54
C THR A 226 -2.29 -16.58 -8.12
N GLN A 227 -2.03 -16.43 -9.41
CA GLN A 227 -2.08 -15.12 -10.08
C GLN A 227 -3.47 -14.85 -10.64
N THR A 228 -4.46 -14.71 -9.76
CA THR A 228 -5.85 -14.41 -10.12
C THR A 228 -6.39 -13.25 -9.29
N CYS A 229 -7.58 -12.77 -9.66
CA CYS A 229 -8.28 -11.73 -8.91
C CYS A 229 -8.72 -12.16 -7.50
N ALA A 230 -8.81 -13.46 -7.21
CA ALA A 230 -9.27 -13.98 -5.92
C ALA A 230 -8.12 -14.54 -5.06
N GLY A 231 -7.00 -14.93 -5.67
CA GLY A 231 -5.88 -15.58 -4.95
C GLY A 231 -4.56 -14.82 -5.01
N GLY A 232 -4.55 -13.62 -5.60
CA GLY A 232 -3.38 -12.74 -5.52
C GLY A 232 -3.30 -12.07 -4.14
N SER A 233 -2.12 -11.55 -3.79
CA SER A 233 -1.90 -10.88 -2.50
C SER A 233 -1.37 -9.46 -2.73
N THR A 234 -1.93 -8.48 -2.01
CA THR A 234 -1.49 -7.07 -2.08
C THR A 234 -0.04 -6.91 -1.61
N TYR A 235 0.41 -7.74 -0.67
CA TYR A 235 1.80 -7.79 -0.22
C TYR A 235 2.78 -8.15 -1.34
N LEU A 236 2.40 -9.08 -2.22
CA LEU A 236 3.25 -9.50 -3.33
C LEU A 236 3.32 -8.48 -4.48
N ILE A 237 2.39 -7.52 -4.52
CA ILE A 237 2.42 -6.39 -5.47
C ILE A 237 3.66 -5.53 -5.25
N THR A 238 4.14 -5.42 -4.02
CA THR A 238 5.31 -4.59 -3.68
C THR A 238 6.57 -5.07 -4.40
N TYR A 239 6.84 -6.38 -4.36
CA TYR A 239 7.90 -7.04 -5.12
C TYR A 239 7.67 -6.87 -6.62
N SER A 240 6.44 -7.12 -7.07
CA SER A 240 6.08 -7.05 -8.49
C SER A 240 6.33 -5.65 -9.08
N THR A 241 6.06 -4.60 -8.31
CA THR A 241 6.33 -3.20 -8.66
C THR A 241 7.83 -2.96 -8.84
N ASN A 242 8.67 -3.51 -7.95
CA ASN A 242 10.11 -3.37 -8.06
C ASN A 242 10.67 -3.97 -9.35
N PHE A 243 10.22 -5.15 -9.75
CA PHE A 243 10.80 -5.86 -10.89
C PHE A 243 10.16 -5.50 -12.23
N ASN A 244 8.85 -5.30 -12.25
CA ASN A 244 8.11 -5.08 -13.49
C ASN A 244 7.80 -3.59 -13.72
N GLY A 245 7.65 -2.82 -12.65
CA GLY A 245 7.11 -1.47 -12.70
C GLY A 245 5.58 -1.46 -12.88
N LEU A 246 5.02 -0.27 -12.86
CA LEU A 246 3.58 -0.01 -12.99
C LEU A 246 3.24 0.35 -14.42
N VAL A 247 2.08 -0.08 -14.90
CA VAL A 247 1.51 0.38 -16.17
C VAL A 247 0.12 0.95 -15.95
N ASP A 248 -0.34 1.76 -16.89
CA ASP A 248 -1.67 2.36 -16.86
C ASP A 248 -2.77 1.33 -17.15
N THR A 249 -3.98 1.51 -16.61
CA THR A 249 -5.11 0.62 -16.89
C THR A 249 -5.58 0.65 -18.34
N SER A 250 -5.32 1.73 -19.10
CA SER A 250 -5.55 1.73 -20.55
C SER A 250 -4.65 0.74 -21.30
N CYS A 251 -3.56 0.30 -20.67
CA CYS A 251 -2.65 -0.70 -21.20
C CYS A 251 -3.08 -2.12 -20.85
N ILE A 252 -3.30 -2.36 -19.55
CA ILE A 252 -3.79 -3.62 -18.99
C ILE A 252 -4.90 -3.27 -17.98
N PRO A 253 -6.18 -3.59 -18.25
CA PRO A 253 -7.29 -3.16 -17.41
C PRO A 253 -7.36 -3.92 -16.09
N ASN A 254 -7.90 -3.28 -15.05
CA ASN A 254 -8.09 -3.89 -13.73
C ASN A 254 -9.32 -4.82 -13.64
N THR A 255 -10.06 -5.00 -14.73
CA THR A 255 -11.27 -5.84 -14.76
C THR A 255 -10.97 -7.35 -14.77
N VAL A 256 -9.77 -7.75 -15.20
CA VAL A 256 -9.35 -9.16 -15.27
C VAL A 256 -7.83 -9.28 -15.23
N VAL A 257 -7.32 -10.32 -14.59
CA VAL A 257 -5.89 -10.68 -14.69
C VAL A 257 -5.61 -11.20 -16.09
N PRO A 258 -4.70 -10.58 -16.88
CA PRO A 258 -4.48 -10.98 -18.26
C PRO A 258 -3.79 -12.35 -18.36
N GLU A 259 -3.97 -13.04 -19.48
CA GLU A 259 -3.22 -14.26 -19.79
C GLU A 259 -1.74 -13.98 -20.06
N ASP A 260 -1.46 -12.83 -20.67
CA ASP A 260 -0.12 -12.32 -20.97
C ASP A 260 -0.01 -10.86 -20.50
N ALA A 261 0.93 -10.59 -19.59
CA ALA A 261 1.22 -9.26 -19.06
C ALA A 261 2.51 -8.66 -19.64
N SER A 262 3.08 -9.26 -20.69
CA SER A 262 4.31 -8.81 -21.34
C SER A 262 4.09 -7.73 -22.41
N LYS A 263 2.84 -7.45 -22.77
CA LYS A 263 2.47 -6.49 -23.83
C LYS A 263 1.25 -5.67 -23.45
N CYS A 264 1.20 -4.48 -24.03
CA CYS A 264 0.08 -3.58 -23.95
C CYS A 264 -0.94 -3.91 -25.04
N ALA A 265 -2.23 -3.64 -24.81
CA ALA A 265 -3.23 -3.75 -25.89
C ALA A 265 -2.90 -2.85 -27.10
N SER A 266 -2.23 -1.72 -26.86
CA SER A 266 -1.87 -0.70 -27.87
C SER A 266 -0.41 -0.73 -28.33
N GLY A 267 0.40 -1.70 -27.88
CA GLY A 267 1.81 -1.80 -28.25
C GLY A 267 2.74 -2.25 -27.13
N ASP A 268 3.89 -1.58 -27.01
CA ASP A 268 4.91 -1.92 -26.02
C ASP A 268 4.53 -1.43 -24.62
N LEU A 269 4.98 -2.16 -23.59
CA LEU A 269 4.85 -1.71 -22.21
C LEU A 269 5.78 -0.52 -21.94
N SER A 270 5.26 0.49 -21.25
CA SER A 270 6.04 1.61 -20.74
C SER A 270 5.95 1.66 -19.21
N PRO A 271 6.62 0.72 -18.50
CA PRO A 271 6.50 0.63 -17.06
C PRO A 271 7.19 1.82 -16.37
N VAL A 272 6.50 2.38 -15.38
CA VAL A 272 7.03 3.44 -14.50
C VAL A 272 7.34 2.88 -13.12
N LEU A 273 8.17 3.58 -12.34
CA LEU A 273 8.62 3.13 -11.01
C LEU A 273 9.31 1.75 -10.98
N LYS A 274 9.75 1.23 -12.12
CA LYS A 274 10.57 0.02 -12.17
C LYS A 274 11.87 0.23 -11.39
N GLY A 275 12.20 -0.73 -10.52
CA GLY A 275 13.34 -0.66 -9.61
C GLY A 275 13.10 0.15 -8.35
N TYR A 276 11.89 0.70 -8.14
CA TYR A 276 11.51 1.30 -6.87
C TYR A 276 11.06 0.21 -5.87
N LYS A 277 11.38 0.39 -4.60
CA LYS A 277 10.94 -0.48 -3.51
C LYS A 277 9.91 0.22 -2.66
N LEU A 278 8.94 -0.51 -2.10
CA LEU A 278 8.18 0.03 -0.97
C LEU A 278 9.06 -0.05 0.27
N GLY A 279 9.00 0.98 1.10
CA GLY A 279 9.76 1.05 2.33
C GLY A 279 8.92 1.61 3.46
N GLU A 280 9.14 1.10 4.66
CA GLU A 280 8.37 1.38 5.84
C GLU A 280 9.11 2.29 6.81
N ILE A 281 8.36 3.01 7.63
CA ILE A 281 8.93 3.79 8.72
C ILE A 281 8.09 3.63 9.98
N PHE A 282 8.77 3.55 11.12
CA PHE A 282 8.13 3.42 12.41
C PHE A 282 8.35 4.67 13.25
N GLY A 283 7.34 5.02 14.07
CA GLY A 283 7.42 6.15 14.98
C GLY A 283 7.42 7.50 14.27
N LEU A 284 6.61 7.68 13.23
CA LEU A 284 6.56 8.89 12.43
C LEU A 284 6.29 10.16 13.27
N ASP A 285 7.07 11.22 13.03
CA ASP A 285 6.79 12.58 13.48
C ASP A 285 6.51 13.53 12.31
N THR A 286 5.98 14.72 12.60
CA THR A 286 5.62 15.73 11.59
C THR A 286 6.78 16.07 10.68
N THR A 287 7.98 16.29 11.22
CA THR A 287 9.17 16.66 10.44
C THR A 287 9.57 15.53 9.50
N THR A 288 9.54 14.29 9.99
CA THR A 288 9.82 13.08 9.23
C THR A 288 8.82 12.89 8.11
N LEU A 289 7.51 13.07 8.38
CA LEU A 289 6.46 12.99 7.36
C LEU A 289 6.69 14.01 6.25
N LYS A 290 6.98 15.28 6.59
CA LYS A 290 7.31 16.29 5.59
C LYS A 290 8.52 15.91 4.73
N LYS A 291 9.59 15.39 5.36
CA LYS A 291 10.77 14.89 4.65
C LYS A 291 10.43 13.80 3.65
N LEU A 292 9.57 12.86 4.05
CA LEU A 292 9.13 11.76 3.18
C LEU A 292 8.33 12.31 2.00
N ILE A 293 7.35 13.18 2.23
CA ILE A 293 6.51 13.73 1.17
C ILE A 293 7.37 14.49 0.14
N GLN A 294 8.34 15.28 0.60
CA GLN A 294 9.24 16.03 -0.29
C GLN A 294 10.16 15.13 -1.13
N ARG A 295 10.53 13.95 -0.63
CA ARG A 295 11.46 13.02 -1.30
C ARG A 295 10.76 11.98 -2.15
N PHE A 296 9.57 11.55 -1.74
CA PHE A 296 8.90 10.39 -2.30
C PHE A 296 7.54 10.68 -2.90
N GLY A 297 6.87 11.75 -2.46
CA GLY A 297 5.55 12.15 -2.92
C GLY A 297 4.46 11.75 -1.93
N ALA A 298 3.52 10.92 -2.36
CA ALA A 298 2.51 10.39 -1.46
C ALA A 298 3.16 9.50 -0.37
N VAL A 299 2.60 9.59 0.83
CA VAL A 299 2.96 8.74 1.96
C VAL A 299 1.68 8.13 2.50
N LEU A 300 1.55 6.81 2.37
CA LEU A 300 0.42 6.09 2.96
C LEU A 300 0.60 6.04 4.47
N ILE A 301 -0.46 6.32 5.22
CA ILE A 301 -0.51 6.24 6.68
C ILE A 301 -1.76 5.45 7.06
N THR A 302 -1.60 4.45 7.91
CA THR A 302 -2.71 3.82 8.63
C THR A 302 -3.06 4.66 9.86
N THR A 303 -4.34 4.96 10.07
CA THR A 303 -4.87 5.65 11.24
C THR A 303 -6.02 4.85 11.83
N GLU A 304 -6.18 4.84 13.14
CA GLU A 304 -7.33 4.18 13.79
C GLU A 304 -8.47 5.21 13.91
N GLU A 305 -9.60 4.97 13.25
CA GLU A 305 -10.83 5.77 13.37
C GLU A 305 -11.97 4.85 13.82
N ASP A 306 -12.60 5.18 14.95
CA ASP A 306 -13.69 4.39 15.56
C ASP A 306 -13.39 2.89 15.79
N GLY A 307 -12.10 2.54 15.94
CA GLY A 307 -11.65 1.17 16.16
C GLY A 307 -11.40 0.37 14.88
N GLU A 308 -11.53 1.02 13.71
CA GLU A 308 -11.18 0.46 12.41
C GLU A 308 -9.92 1.14 11.85
N ASP A 309 -9.12 0.38 11.12
CA ASP A 309 -7.96 0.92 10.42
C ASP A 309 -8.43 1.67 9.16
N ALA A 310 -8.15 2.96 9.10
CA ALA A 310 -8.33 3.82 7.95
C ALA A 310 -6.99 4.08 7.26
N TYR A 311 -6.97 3.98 5.93
CA TYR A 311 -5.77 4.19 5.11
C TYR A 311 -5.86 5.52 4.39
N ILE A 312 -4.90 6.41 4.66
CA ILE A 312 -4.83 7.74 4.04
C ILE A 312 -3.50 7.95 3.33
N ASN A 313 -3.52 8.57 2.16
CA ASN A 313 -2.31 8.99 1.47
C ASN A 313 -2.08 10.48 1.71
N VAL A 314 -1.11 10.83 2.55
CA VAL A 314 -0.73 12.22 2.76
C VAL A 314 0.15 12.67 1.60
N ILE A 315 -0.27 13.73 0.93
CA ILE A 315 0.37 14.27 -0.28
C ILE A 315 0.94 15.67 -0.05
N GLY A 316 0.68 16.29 1.09
CA GLY A 316 1.13 17.65 1.38
C GLY A 316 0.68 18.18 2.74
N TRP A 317 0.97 19.45 2.97
CA TRP A 317 0.49 20.24 4.10
C TRP A 317 0.23 21.69 3.70
N LYS A 318 -0.58 22.37 4.49
CA LYS A 318 -0.77 23.81 4.40
C LYS A 318 -0.93 24.44 5.77
N LYS A 319 -0.53 25.70 5.90
CA LYS A 319 -0.65 26.47 7.13
C LYS A 319 -1.66 27.59 6.94
N GLU A 320 -2.67 27.62 7.79
CA GLU A 320 -3.68 28.67 7.84
C GLU A 320 -3.62 29.33 9.23
N GLY A 321 -3.03 30.52 9.29
CA GLY A 321 -2.73 31.18 10.55
C GLY A 321 -1.65 30.43 11.35
N GLU A 322 -1.97 30.03 12.58
CA GLU A 322 -1.08 29.24 13.44
C GLU A 322 -1.27 27.73 13.30
N VAL A 323 -2.31 27.30 12.57
CA VAL A 323 -2.69 25.89 12.45
C VAL A 323 -2.13 25.30 11.16
N GLU A 324 -1.52 24.12 11.28
CA GLU A 324 -1.07 23.32 10.15
C GLU A 324 -2.04 22.18 9.88
N PHE A 325 -2.38 21.99 8.61
CA PHE A 325 -3.28 20.97 8.11
C PHE A 325 -2.54 20.03 7.16
N TRP A 326 -2.78 18.74 7.31
CA TRP A 326 -2.37 17.75 6.31
C TRP A 326 -3.32 17.75 5.12
N ILE A 327 -2.76 17.49 3.95
CA ILE A 327 -3.49 17.34 2.70
C ILE A 327 -3.35 15.88 2.33
N TYR A 328 -4.47 15.16 2.33
CA TYR A 328 -4.47 13.72 2.12
C TYR A 328 -5.66 13.27 1.29
N THR A 329 -5.52 12.07 0.75
CA THR A 329 -6.58 11.32 0.08
C THR A 329 -6.97 10.16 0.97
N TYR A 330 -8.24 9.79 0.94
CA TYR A 330 -8.75 8.63 1.65
C TYR A 330 -9.69 7.88 0.71
N THR A 331 -9.70 6.57 0.83
CA THR A 331 -10.63 5.72 0.08
C THR A 331 -11.91 5.58 0.90
N ILE A 332 -13.07 5.91 0.31
CA ILE A 332 -14.36 5.59 0.91
C ILE A 332 -14.75 4.21 0.39
N ASN A 333 -14.92 3.25 1.30
CA ASN A 333 -15.51 1.95 0.97
C ASN A 333 -16.92 2.18 0.41
N GLY A 334 -17.10 1.88 -0.87
CA GLY A 334 -18.37 2.03 -1.60
C GLY A 334 -19.32 0.86 -1.42
#